data_AF-A0A0F4JEX5-F1
#
_entry.id   AF-A0A0F4JEX5-F1
#
_cell.length_a   1.000
_cell.length_b   1.000
_cell.length_c   1.000
_cell.angle_alpha   90.00
_cell.angle_beta   90.00
_cell.angle_gamma   90.00
#
_symmetry.space_group_name_H-M   'P 1'
#
loop_
_entity.id
_entity.type
_entity.pdbx_description
1 polymer ?
#
loop_
_entity_poly.entity_id
_entity_poly.type
_entity_poly.pdbx_seq_one_letter_code
_entity_poly.pdbx_strand_id
1 'polypeptide(L)' 'MAEEDVDTWVRAASLLHSGGDAMDIAVRHGRIVGVRGRPGDRVNRGRLEPKDLYAWQANASAD' A
#
# COMPACT_ATOMS: atom_id res chain seq x y z
N MET A 1 1.65 -13.09 -4.53
CA MET A 1 0.30 -13.34 -4.02
C MET A 1 -0.66 -13.02 -5.14
N ALA A 2 -1.63 -13.89 -5.38
CA ALA A 2 -2.63 -13.62 -6.40
C ALA A 2 -3.65 -12.61 -5.85
N GLU A 3 -4.30 -11.84 -6.73
CA GLU A 3 -5.33 -10.87 -6.30
C GLU A 3 -6.48 -11.54 -5.53
N GLU A 4 -6.70 -12.84 -5.74
CA GLU A 4 -7.67 -13.69 -5.04
C GLU A 4 -7.37 -13.92 -3.55
N ASP A 5 -6.16 -13.59 -3.08
CA ASP A 5 -5.75 -13.74 -1.68
C ASP A 5 -6.10 -12.51 -0.80
N VAL A 6 -6.76 -11.48 -1.35
CA VAL A 6 -7.04 -10.22 -0.66
C VAL A 6 -8.51 -10.15 -0.26
N ASP A 7 -8.81 -9.90 1.02
CA ASP A 7 -10.19 -9.72 1.50
C ASP A 7 -10.74 -8.36 1.07
N THR A 8 -9.92 -7.31 1.20
CA THR A 8 -10.31 -5.95 0.82
C THR A 8 -9.12 -5.06 0.44
N TRP A 9 -9.38 -4.10 -0.44
CA TRP A 9 -8.47 -3.02 -0.78
C TRP A 9 -8.95 -1.74 -0.12
N VAL A 10 -8.16 -1.21 0.81
CA VAL A 10 -8.46 0.02 1.54
C VAL A 10 -7.70 1.18 0.92
N ARG A 11 -8.42 2.22 0.50
CA ARG A 11 -7.81 3.43 -0.05
C ARG A 11 -7.07 4.20 1.04
N ALA A 12 -5.83 4.60 0.74
CA ALA A 12 -4.97 5.35 1.64
C ALA A 12 -4.06 6.33 0.87
N ALA A 13 -3.25 7.07 1.62
CA ALA A 13 -2.16 7.89 1.11
C ALA A 13 -0.88 7.60 1.92
N SER A 14 0.29 7.71 1.29
CA SER A 14 1.56 7.56 1.99
C SER A 14 1.72 8.62 3.09
N LEU A 15 2.22 8.18 4.24
CA LEU A 15 2.63 9.03 5.35
C LEU A 15 4.16 9.12 5.49
N LEU A 16 4.90 8.48 4.58
CA LEU A 16 6.36 8.35 4.68
C LEU A 16 7.11 9.55 4.08
N HIS A 17 6.37 10.50 3.53
CA HIS A 17 6.84 11.78 3.02
C HIS A 17 5.66 12.73 2.82
N SER A 18 5.97 14.00 2.54
CA SER A 18 4.97 15.06 2.35
C SER A 18 4.26 15.05 0.99
N GLY A 19 4.60 14.12 0.09
CA GLY A 19 4.01 14.07 -1.26
C GLY A 19 2.58 13.54 -1.28
N GLY A 20 2.21 12.69 -0.31
CA GLY A 20 0.85 12.17 -0.18
C GLY A 20 0.45 11.20 -1.30
N ASP A 21 1.35 10.30 -1.67
CA ASP A 21 1.14 9.33 -2.74
C ASP A 21 -0.11 8.48 -2.51
N ALA A 22 -1.06 8.52 -3.45
CA ALA A 22 -2.29 7.74 -3.35
C ALA A 22 -2.04 6.25 -3.63
N MET A 23 -2.59 5.40 -2.78
CA MET A 23 -2.43 3.95 -2.84
C MET A 23 -3.67 3.20 -2.36
N ASP A 24 -3.74 1.92 -2.67
CA ASP A 24 -4.63 0.97 -2.01
C ASP A 24 -3.79 -0.03 -1.20
N ILE A 25 -4.23 -0.32 0.02
CA ILE A 25 -3.64 -1.29 0.94
C ILE A 25 -4.45 -2.59 0.84
N ALA A 26 -3.77 -3.70 0.53
CA ALA A 26 -4.37 -5.03 0.56
C ALA A 26 -4.43 -5.53 2.00
N VAL A 27 -5.61 -5.93 2.45
CA VAL A 27 -5.84 -6.51 3.77
C VAL A 27 -6.36 -7.94 3.64
N ARG A 28 -5.81 -8.86 4.43
CA ARG A 28 -6.31 -10.22 4.60
C ARG A 28 -6.26 -10.63 6.07
N HIS A 29 -7.35 -11.19 6.60
CA HIS A 29 -7.48 -11.57 8.01
C HIS A 29 -7.07 -10.45 8.97
N GLY A 30 -7.42 -9.20 8.64
CA GLY A 30 -7.07 -8.01 9.43
C GLY A 30 -5.60 -7.59 9.38
N ARG A 31 -4.77 -8.21 8.52
CA ARG A 31 -3.35 -7.87 8.35
C ARG A 31 -3.08 -7.24 6.99
N ILE A 32 -2.12 -6.34 6.93
CA ILE A 32 -1.62 -5.80 5.66
C ILE A 32 -0.82 -6.89 4.96
N VAL A 33 -1.14 -7.12 3.69
CA VAL A 33 -0.47 -8.14 2.87
C VAL A 33 0.12 -7.57 1.58
N GLY A 34 -0.10 -6.29 1.31
CA GLY A 34 0.49 -5.62 0.15
C GLY A 34 -0.05 -4.21 -0.03
N VAL A 35 0.51 -3.53 -1.02
CA VAL A 35 0.12 -2.18 -1.41
C VAL A 35 0.22 -2.05 -2.92
N ARG A 36 -0.59 -1.17 -3.52
CA ARG A 36 -0.47 -0.80 -4.94
C ARG A 36 -0.75 0.69 -5.14
N GLY A 37 -0.08 1.29 -6.12
CA GLY A 37 -0.39 2.65 -6.54
C GLY A 37 -1.67 2.70 -7.36
N ARG A 38 -2.29 3.88 -7.45
CA ARG A 38 -3.54 4.11 -8.17
C ARG A 38 -3.27 4.84 -9.50
N PRO A 39 -3.39 4.18 -10.67
CA PRO A 39 -2.99 4.76 -11.97
C PRO A 39 -3.66 6.10 -12.31
N GLY A 40 -4.91 6.29 -11.88
CA GLY A 40 -5.68 7.51 -12.14
C GLY A 40 -5.42 8.66 -11.17
N ASP A 41 -4.51 8.51 -10.19
CA ASP A 41 -4.24 9.58 -9.24
C ASP A 41 -3.37 10.69 -9.87
N ARG A 42 -3.68 11.95 -9.54
CA ARG A 42 -3.00 13.12 -10.13
C ARG A 42 -1.57 13.31 -9.63
N VAL A 43 -1.28 12.88 -8.41
CA VAL A 43 -0.02 13.14 -7.71
C VAL A 43 1.05 12.20 -8.24
N ASN A 44 0.83 10.89 -8.05
CA ASN A 44 1.85 9.88 -8.33
C ASN A 44 1.56 9.05 -9.60
N ARG A 45 0.36 9.16 -10.18
CA ARG A 45 -0.07 8.41 -11.39
C ARG A 45 0.14 6.90 -11.23
N GLY A 46 -0.07 6.41 -10.00
CA GLY A 46 0.09 5.01 -9.63
C GLY A 46 1.52 4.52 -9.45
N ARG A 47 2.53 5.38 -9.55
CA ARG A 47 3.89 5.03 -9.13
C ARG A 47 3.98 5.11 -7.62
N LEU A 48 4.71 4.18 -7.03
CA LEU A 48 5.08 4.20 -5.62
C LEU A 48 6.58 4.05 -5.54
N GLU A 49 7.19 4.81 -4.64
CA GLU A 49 8.61 4.68 -4.34
C GLU A 49 8.88 3.51 -3.37
N PRO A 50 10.14 3.02 -3.25
CA PRO A 50 10.43 1.83 -2.47
C PRO A 50 9.92 1.87 -1.01
N LYS A 51 9.97 3.05 -0.36
CA LYS A 51 9.45 3.19 1.00
C LYS A 51 7.95 2.91 1.04
N ASP A 52 7.19 3.40 0.07
CA ASP A 52 5.74 3.22 0.03
C ASP A 52 5.36 1.79 -0.33
N LEU A 53 6.15 1.14 -1.20
CA LEU A 53 5.94 -0.24 -1.64
C LEU A 53 6.23 -1.28 -0.56
N TYR A 54 7.22 -1.04 0.30
CA TYR A 54 7.78 -2.08 1.15
C TYR A 54 7.68 -1.80 2.65
N ALA A 55 7.52 -0.54 3.09
CA ALA A 55 7.51 -0.22 4.53
C ALA A 55 6.37 -0.91 5.30
N TRP A 56 5.27 -1.28 4.64
CA TRP A 56 4.18 -2.02 5.28
C TRP A 56 4.65 -3.34 5.92
N GLN A 57 5.70 -3.97 5.39
CA GLN A 57 6.27 -5.22 5.88
C GLN A 57 6.77 -5.09 7.33
N ALA A 58 7.19 -3.89 7.74
CA ALA A 58 7.64 -3.65 9.11
C ALA A 58 6.52 -3.84 10.16
N ASN A 59 5.24 -3.77 9.78
CA ASN A 59 4.11 -4.05 10.68
C ASN A 59 4.03 -5.53 11.08
N ALA A 60 4.76 -6.41 10.39
CA ALA A 60 4.88 -7.83 10.72
C ALA A 60 6.24 -8.17 11.36
N SER A 61 7.01 -7.16 11.82
CA SER A 61 8.24 -7.40 12.57
C SER A 61 7.95 -8.18 13.85
N ALA A 62 8.86 -9.08 14.21
CA ALA A 62 8.79 -9.86 15.45
C ALA A 62 9.52 -9.20 16.63
N ASP A 63 10.19 -8.07 16.38
CA ASP A 63 10.94 -7.26 17.35
C ASP A 63 10.03 -6.35 18.21
#